data_AF-A0A1V1P2W7-F1
#
_entry.id   AF-A0A1V1P2W7-F1
#
_cell.length_a   1.000
_cell.length_b   1.000
_cell.length_c   1.000
_cell.angle_alpha   90.00
_cell.angle_beta   90.00
_cell.angle_gamma   90.00
#
_symmetry.space_group_name_H-M   'P 1'
#
loop_
_entity.id
_entity.type
_entity.pdbx_description
1 polymer ?
#
loop_
_entity_poly.entity_id
_entity_poly.type
_entity_poly.pdbx_seq_one_letter_code
_entity_poly.pdbx_strand_id
1 'polypeptide(L)'
;MDASTETEISAKESINISAVDNSTIKAKTNAVSVAVAFGFTGIAASVGVSLAENQISNTVESFVENVNIHTTDGDLTIFALENAYVRSYSEAVAGSAGIIFASSGGGASTDILINTTTNAYINDATVISGGDISVQAWSKSIGIADVGSTSISLGIIGAAFGGSTADITIKPTINAYIDASNISANNVLVKAYGNQPIVKAETTGLNLSTGLSAGKSDSDVIIEADVKSGVYHHVNLLAENSQSAHKMMINQLS
;
A
#
# COMPACT_ATOMS: atom_id res chain seq x y z
N MET A 1 39.55 -24.02 -15.33
CA MET A 1 39.00 -24.37 -14.01
C MET A 1 38.83 -23.06 -13.29
N ASP A 2 37.66 -22.45 -13.43
CA ASP A 2 37.28 -21.30 -12.61
C ASP A 2 36.22 -21.83 -11.66
N ALA A 3 36.64 -22.07 -10.42
CA ALA A 3 35.73 -22.38 -9.35
C ALA A 3 35.14 -21.04 -8.92
N SER A 4 34.00 -20.67 -9.51
CA SER A 4 33.15 -19.65 -8.93
C SER A 4 32.88 -20.09 -7.50
N THR A 5 33.45 -19.37 -6.54
CA THR A 5 33.07 -19.51 -5.13
C THR A 5 31.62 -19.09 -5.02
N GLU A 6 30.71 -20.02 -5.27
CA GLU A 6 29.32 -19.85 -4.89
C GLU A 6 29.30 -19.66 -3.39
N THR A 7 28.63 -18.59 -2.94
CA THR A 7 28.51 -18.32 -1.51
C THR A 7 27.69 -19.46 -0.91
N GLU A 8 28.23 -20.13 0.11
CA GLU A 8 27.54 -21.23 0.78
C GLU A 8 27.09 -20.79 2.18
N ILE A 9 25.80 -20.99 2.46
CA ILE A 9 25.19 -20.77 3.78
C ILE A 9 24.73 -22.15 4.29
N SER A 10 25.36 -22.60 5.38
CA SER A 10 25.02 -23.89 6.01
C SER A 10 24.53 -23.67 7.44
N ALA A 11 23.37 -24.24 7.78
CA ALA A 11 22.77 -24.19 9.12
C ALA A 11 22.23 -25.57 9.52
N LYS A 12 22.31 -25.90 10.81
CA LYS A 12 21.65 -27.12 11.33
C LYS A 12 20.14 -26.92 11.45
N GLU A 13 19.75 -25.74 11.94
CA GLU A 13 18.36 -25.34 12.19
C GLU A 13 17.80 -24.48 11.03
N SER A 14 16.60 -23.92 11.23
CA SER A 14 15.89 -23.17 10.20
C SER A 14 16.56 -21.83 9.86
N ILE A 15 16.46 -21.43 8.60
CA ILE A 15 16.86 -20.10 8.12
C ILE A 15 15.61 -19.28 7.85
N ASN A 16 15.55 -18.08 8.41
CA ASN A 16 14.43 -17.14 8.22
C ASN A 16 14.96 -15.81 7.63
N ILE A 17 14.49 -15.48 6.44
CA ILE A 17 14.79 -14.24 5.73
C ILE A 17 13.48 -13.45 5.66
N SER A 18 13.46 -12.28 6.30
CA SER A 18 12.24 -11.50 6.47
C SER A 18 12.47 -10.03 6.19
N ALA A 19 11.60 -9.45 5.36
CA ALA A 19 11.50 -8.01 5.14
C ALA A 19 10.09 -7.54 5.51
N VAL A 20 10.01 -6.54 6.38
CA VAL A 20 8.73 -6.02 6.86
C VAL A 20 8.76 -4.50 6.83
N ASP A 21 7.80 -3.90 6.14
CA ASP A 21 7.52 -2.46 6.20
C ASP A 21 6.15 -2.19 6.85
N ASN A 22 6.12 -1.17 7.71
CA ASN A 22 4.90 -0.64 8.28
C ASN A 22 4.90 0.87 8.14
N SER A 23 4.12 1.37 7.18
CA SER A 23 4.05 2.79 6.85
C SER A 23 2.70 3.39 7.28
N THR A 24 2.75 4.55 7.92
CA THR A 24 1.55 5.25 8.41
C THR A 24 1.63 6.75 8.16
N ILE A 25 0.63 7.29 7.45
CA ILE A 25 0.44 8.73 7.29
C ILE A 25 -0.90 9.14 7.92
N LYS A 26 -0.86 10.18 8.75
CA LYS A 26 -2.04 10.84 9.31
C LYS A 26 -1.94 12.33 9.04
N ALA A 27 -2.69 12.82 8.06
CA ALA A 27 -2.72 14.23 7.70
C ALA A 27 -4.03 14.88 8.13
N LYS A 28 -3.93 16.11 8.64
CA LYS A 28 -5.08 16.97 8.92
C LYS A 28 -4.77 18.38 8.48
N THR A 29 -5.57 18.91 7.57
CA THR A 29 -5.48 20.29 7.07
C THR A 29 -6.80 20.99 7.30
N ASN A 30 -6.73 22.26 7.70
CA ASN A 30 -7.92 23.10 7.87
C ASN A 30 -7.61 24.50 7.35
N ALA A 31 -8.54 25.07 6.60
CA ALA A 31 -8.47 26.45 6.12
C ALA A 31 -9.75 27.19 6.51
N VAL A 32 -9.61 28.34 7.17
CA VAL A 32 -10.74 29.19 7.56
C VAL A 32 -10.48 30.62 7.09
N SER A 33 -11.43 31.19 6.37
CA SER A 33 -11.35 32.54 5.82
C SER A 33 -12.64 33.30 6.06
N VAL A 34 -12.56 34.48 6.68
CA VAL A 34 -13.73 35.31 6.99
C VAL A 34 -13.48 36.74 6.53
N ALA A 35 -14.43 37.31 5.81
CA ALA A 35 -14.39 38.71 5.38
C ALA A 35 -15.69 39.43 5.77
N VAL A 36 -15.55 40.61 6.37
CA VAL A 36 -16.67 41.47 6.72
C VAL A 36 -16.40 42.88 6.23
N ALA A 37 -17.35 43.48 5.52
CA ALA A 37 -17.23 44.84 5.01
C ALA A 37 -18.39 45.72 5.50
N PHE A 38 -18.05 46.95 5.90
CA PHE A 38 -18.98 47.96 6.40
C PHE A 38 -19.02 49.18 5.47
N GLY A 39 -20.09 49.97 5.57
CA GLY A 39 -20.30 51.18 4.77
C GLY A 39 -21.11 50.95 3.50
N PHE A 40 -21.63 52.04 2.91
CA PHE A 40 -22.54 51.98 1.75
C PHE A 40 -21.92 51.35 0.51
N THR A 41 -20.59 51.27 0.41
CA THR A 41 -19.85 50.64 -0.69
C THR A 41 -19.09 49.38 -0.25
N GLY A 42 -19.44 48.80 0.90
CA GLY A 42 -18.72 47.65 1.47
C GLY A 42 -18.88 46.39 0.61
N ILE A 43 -17.74 45.86 0.16
CA ILE A 43 -17.61 44.61 -0.60
C ILE A 43 -16.78 43.63 0.24
N ALA A 44 -17.29 42.41 0.42
CA ALA A 44 -16.59 41.36 1.15
C ALA A 44 -16.32 40.15 0.25
N ALA A 45 -15.09 39.65 0.27
CA ALA A 45 -14.70 38.43 -0.42
C ALA A 45 -13.84 37.56 0.49
N SER A 46 -14.17 36.26 0.58
CA SER A 46 -13.36 35.29 1.33
C SER A 46 -13.12 34.02 0.52
N VAL A 47 -11.92 33.47 0.67
CA VAL A 47 -11.54 32.21 0.05
C VAL A 47 -10.79 31.37 1.06
N GLY A 48 -11.27 30.15 1.29
CA GLY A 48 -10.62 29.14 2.12
C GLY A 48 -10.31 27.93 1.26
N VAL A 49 -9.03 27.53 1.19
CA VAL A 49 -8.59 26.36 0.44
C VAL A 49 -7.73 25.46 1.33
N SER A 50 -8.10 24.18 1.43
CA SER A 50 -7.40 23.16 2.20
C SER A 50 -7.01 22.00 1.29
N LEU A 51 -5.73 21.65 1.22
CA LEU A 51 -5.20 20.62 0.34
C LEU A 51 -4.34 19.65 1.16
N ALA A 52 -4.56 18.35 0.98
CA ALA A 52 -3.75 17.32 1.62
C ALA A 52 -3.36 16.23 0.61
N GLU A 53 -2.07 16.13 0.30
CA GLU A 53 -1.52 15.11 -0.59
C GLU A 53 -0.73 14.10 0.25
N ASN A 54 -1.06 12.82 0.12
CA ASN A 54 -0.47 11.76 0.94
C ASN A 54 -0.03 10.60 0.03
N GLN A 55 1.25 10.29 0.06
CA GLN A 55 1.81 9.24 -0.78
C GLN A 55 2.61 8.25 0.05
N ILE A 56 2.34 6.96 -0.12
CA ILE A 56 3.20 5.86 0.29
C ILE A 56 3.72 5.19 -0.98
N SER A 57 5.04 5.06 -1.08
CA SER A 57 5.70 4.39 -2.20
C SER A 57 6.86 3.55 -1.70
N ASN A 58 6.58 2.28 -1.46
CA ASN A 58 7.50 1.34 -0.82
C ASN A 58 7.86 0.18 -1.73
N THR A 59 9.07 -0.34 -1.55
CA THR A 59 9.53 -1.59 -2.16
C THR A 59 10.09 -2.45 -1.05
N VAL A 60 9.45 -3.59 -0.80
CA VAL A 60 9.82 -4.55 0.25
C VAL A 60 10.25 -5.84 -0.43
N GLU A 61 11.51 -6.22 -0.25
CA GLU A 61 12.10 -7.37 -0.93
C GLU A 61 12.76 -8.30 0.07
N SER A 62 12.41 -9.58 0.01
CA SER A 62 13.03 -10.66 0.77
C SER A 62 13.40 -11.76 -0.21
N PHE A 63 14.69 -12.08 -0.33
CA PHE A 63 15.12 -12.99 -1.38
C PHE A 63 16.37 -13.80 -1.05
N VAL A 64 16.53 -14.86 -1.83
CA VAL A 64 17.72 -15.69 -1.96
C VAL A 64 18.13 -15.62 -3.42
N GLU A 65 19.36 -15.16 -3.68
CA GLU A 65 19.84 -15.00 -5.05
C GLU A 65 21.34 -15.32 -5.17
N ASN A 66 21.72 -16.07 -6.21
CA ASN A 66 23.12 -16.40 -6.52
C ASN A 66 23.89 -17.05 -5.34
N VAL A 67 23.24 -17.95 -4.62
CA VAL A 67 23.76 -18.54 -3.37
C VAL A 67 23.33 -20.00 -3.19
N ASN A 68 24.18 -20.78 -2.52
CA ASN A 68 23.87 -22.13 -2.08
C ASN A 68 23.42 -22.12 -0.62
N ILE A 69 22.24 -22.68 -0.35
CA ILE A 69 21.70 -22.82 1.01
C ILE A 69 21.58 -24.30 1.35
N HIS A 70 22.09 -24.68 2.53
CA HIS A 70 21.91 -26.00 3.10
C HIS A 70 21.40 -25.91 4.54
N THR A 71 20.21 -26.47 4.81
CA THR A 71 19.73 -26.71 6.18
C THR A 71 19.68 -28.21 6.47
N THR A 72 20.18 -28.64 7.64
CA THR A 72 20.22 -30.08 7.98
C THR A 72 18.88 -30.61 8.48
N ASP A 73 18.25 -29.93 9.43
CA ASP A 73 16.99 -30.37 10.06
C ASP A 73 15.87 -29.31 9.96
N GLY A 74 16.22 -28.06 9.64
CA GLY A 74 15.31 -26.92 9.68
C GLY A 74 14.75 -26.49 8.33
N ASP A 75 13.72 -25.64 8.38
CA ASP A 75 13.03 -25.06 7.23
C ASP A 75 13.82 -23.87 6.64
N LEU A 76 13.50 -23.51 5.39
CA LEU A 76 13.85 -22.20 4.83
C LEU A 76 12.58 -21.37 4.64
N THR A 77 12.50 -20.22 5.31
CA THR A 77 11.40 -19.27 5.13
C THR A 77 11.91 -17.95 4.57
N ILE A 78 11.27 -17.50 3.50
CA ILE A 78 11.43 -16.19 2.87
C ILE A 78 10.09 -15.48 2.94
N PHE A 79 10.06 -14.39 3.70
CA PHE A 79 8.83 -13.66 4.00
C PHE A 79 9.00 -12.17 3.69
N ALA A 80 8.08 -11.61 2.92
CA ALA A 80 7.97 -10.18 2.67
C ALA A 80 6.59 -9.68 3.07
N LEU A 81 6.52 -8.59 3.85
CA LEU A 81 5.28 -8.00 4.32
C LEU A 81 5.29 -6.48 4.19
N GLU A 82 4.28 -5.94 3.53
CA GLU A 82 3.99 -4.51 3.43
C GLU A 82 2.66 -4.17 4.12
N ASN A 83 2.69 -3.26 5.08
CA ASN A 83 1.50 -2.67 5.67
C ASN A 83 1.48 -1.15 5.50
N ALA A 84 0.65 -0.67 4.58
CA ALA A 84 0.46 0.75 4.32
C ALA A 84 -0.87 1.25 4.89
N TYR A 85 -0.83 2.32 5.67
CA TYR A 85 -2.01 2.99 6.21
C TYR A 85 -1.95 4.50 5.98
N VAL A 86 -2.97 5.06 5.34
CA VAL A 86 -3.15 6.50 5.18
C VAL A 86 -4.51 6.91 5.70
N ARG A 87 -4.55 7.92 6.55
CA ARG A 87 -5.76 8.68 6.87
C ARG A 87 -5.51 10.16 6.65
N SER A 88 -6.34 10.80 5.83
CA SER A 88 -6.23 12.22 5.54
C SER A 88 -7.57 12.93 5.76
N TYR A 89 -7.47 14.11 6.34
CA TYR A 89 -8.60 14.99 6.63
C TYR A 89 -8.32 16.38 6.07
N SER A 90 -9.28 16.94 5.33
CA SER A 90 -9.16 18.28 4.75
C SER A 90 -10.46 19.04 4.88
N GLU A 91 -10.44 20.18 5.58
CA GLU A 91 -11.61 21.03 5.75
C GLU A 91 -11.35 22.47 5.35
N ALA A 92 -12.25 23.03 4.55
CA ALA A 92 -12.23 24.43 4.15
C ALA A 92 -13.53 25.14 4.53
N VAL A 93 -13.41 26.29 5.18
CA VAL A 93 -14.54 27.16 5.54
C VAL A 93 -14.27 28.58 5.05
N ALA A 94 -15.20 29.13 4.27
CA ALA A 94 -15.16 30.50 3.79
C ALA A 94 -16.46 31.23 4.12
N GLY A 95 -16.38 32.33 4.85
CA GLY A 95 -17.52 33.17 5.22
C GLY A 95 -17.34 34.61 4.74
N SER A 96 -18.35 35.21 4.12
CA SER A 96 -18.31 36.63 3.77
C SER A 96 -19.61 37.33 4.14
N ALA A 97 -19.50 38.59 4.60
CA ALA A 97 -20.65 39.45 4.87
C ALA A 97 -20.38 40.88 4.39
N GLY A 98 -21.25 41.40 3.51
CA GLY A 98 -21.11 42.74 2.91
C GLY A 98 -22.47 43.40 2.65
N ILE A 99 -22.49 44.73 2.57
CA ILE A 99 -23.75 45.47 2.37
C ILE A 99 -24.25 45.33 0.93
N ILE A 100 -23.40 45.57 -0.07
CA ILE A 100 -23.79 45.46 -1.48
C ILE A 100 -23.47 44.06 -2.00
N PHE A 101 -22.19 43.71 -1.96
CA PHE A 101 -21.68 42.47 -2.54
C PHE A 101 -20.93 41.66 -1.50
N ALA A 102 -21.24 40.37 -1.47
CA ALA A 102 -20.51 39.38 -0.70
C ALA A 102 -20.20 38.18 -1.61
N SER A 103 -18.99 37.64 -1.50
CA SER A 103 -18.64 36.38 -2.16
C SER A 103 -17.78 35.49 -1.27
N SER A 104 -18.09 34.19 -1.23
CA SER A 104 -17.27 33.20 -0.56
C SER A 104 -16.89 32.03 -1.50
N GLY A 105 -15.68 31.53 -1.30
CA GLY A 105 -15.10 30.41 -2.03
C GLY A 105 -14.50 29.38 -1.09
N GLY A 106 -15.06 28.17 -1.00
CA GLY A 106 -14.53 27.09 -0.17
C GLY A 106 -14.04 25.91 -1.01
N GLY A 107 -12.77 25.51 -0.88
CA GLY A 107 -12.23 24.36 -1.61
C GLY A 107 -11.46 23.42 -0.69
N ALA A 108 -11.87 22.16 -0.61
CA ALA A 108 -11.11 21.15 0.11
C ALA A 108 -10.75 19.98 -0.80
N SER A 109 -9.52 19.49 -0.71
CA SER A 109 -9.06 18.34 -1.48
C SER A 109 -8.20 17.42 -0.64
N THR A 110 -8.27 16.14 -0.94
CA THR A 110 -7.34 15.13 -0.43
C THR A 110 -7.04 14.12 -1.52
N ASP A 111 -5.74 13.94 -1.77
CA ASP A 111 -5.23 12.94 -2.69
C ASP A 111 -4.42 11.91 -1.89
N ILE A 112 -4.76 10.63 -2.05
CA ILE A 112 -4.06 9.51 -1.43
C ILE A 112 -3.55 8.57 -2.52
N LEU A 113 -2.24 8.38 -2.59
CA LEU A 113 -1.60 7.39 -3.45
C LEU A 113 -0.85 6.36 -2.60
N ILE A 114 -1.28 5.10 -2.65
CA ILE A 114 -0.55 3.98 -2.06
C ILE A 114 -0.08 3.09 -3.20
N ASN A 115 1.21 3.17 -3.55
CA ASN A 115 1.82 2.40 -4.62
C ASN A 115 2.96 1.55 -4.05
N THR A 116 2.73 0.28 -3.79
CA THR A 116 3.69 -0.57 -3.08
C THR A 116 4.07 -1.78 -3.90
N THR A 117 5.32 -2.20 -3.80
CA THR A 117 5.81 -3.45 -4.38
C THR A 117 6.33 -4.36 -3.26
N THR A 118 5.87 -5.60 -3.22
CA THR A 118 6.29 -6.60 -2.23
C THR A 118 6.72 -7.88 -2.94
N ASN A 119 8.02 -8.19 -2.85
CA ASN A 119 8.64 -9.32 -3.53
C ASN A 119 9.21 -10.30 -2.51
N ALA A 120 8.84 -11.58 -2.63
CA ALA A 120 9.50 -12.69 -1.93
C ALA A 120 9.98 -13.71 -2.98
N TYR A 121 11.28 -13.99 -3.09
CA TYR A 121 11.72 -14.92 -4.14
C TYR A 121 13.01 -15.71 -3.87
N ILE A 122 13.15 -16.80 -4.63
CA ILE A 122 14.41 -17.54 -4.80
C ILE A 122 14.77 -17.49 -6.28
N ASN A 123 15.96 -17.02 -6.62
CA ASN A 123 16.43 -16.92 -8.00
C ASN A 123 17.88 -17.40 -8.13
N ASP A 124 18.22 -18.12 -9.21
CA ASP A 124 19.58 -18.60 -9.50
C ASP A 124 20.30 -19.18 -8.26
N ALA A 125 19.63 -20.10 -7.55
CA ALA A 125 20.11 -20.66 -6.28
C ALA A 125 20.02 -22.20 -6.24
N THR A 126 20.90 -22.82 -5.45
CA THR A 126 20.75 -24.21 -5.03
C THR A 126 20.35 -24.25 -3.57
N VAL A 127 19.17 -24.78 -3.28
CA VAL A 127 18.62 -24.87 -1.91
C VAL A 127 18.37 -26.33 -1.57
N ILE A 128 19.05 -26.81 -0.54
CA ILE A 128 18.83 -28.13 0.06
C ILE A 128 18.35 -27.90 1.48
N SER A 129 17.05 -28.12 1.72
CA SER A 129 16.45 -27.99 3.04
C SER A 129 16.10 -29.36 3.63
N GLY A 130 16.52 -29.61 4.86
CA GLY A 130 16.08 -30.77 5.64
C GLY A 130 14.60 -30.72 6.05
N GLY A 131 14.00 -29.53 5.99
CA GLY A 131 12.61 -29.25 6.29
C GLY A 131 11.79 -28.81 5.06
N ASP A 132 10.83 -27.94 5.30
CA ASP A 132 10.00 -27.30 4.27
C ASP A 132 10.63 -25.99 3.78
N ILE A 133 10.29 -25.60 2.55
CA ILE A 133 10.60 -24.28 2.00
C ILE A 133 9.31 -23.47 1.87
N SER A 134 9.35 -22.24 2.34
CA SER A 134 8.21 -21.31 2.32
C SER A 134 8.63 -19.96 1.77
N VAL A 135 8.03 -19.55 0.65
CA VAL A 135 8.25 -18.24 0.00
C VAL A 135 6.92 -17.51 -0.02
N GLN A 136 6.82 -16.43 0.75
CA GLN A 136 5.56 -15.75 0.98
C GLN A 136 5.70 -14.23 0.89
N ALA A 137 4.85 -13.60 0.07
CA ALA A 137 4.73 -12.16 -0.02
C ALA A 137 3.31 -11.72 0.38
N TRP A 138 3.20 -10.70 1.23
CA TRP A 138 1.94 -10.22 1.78
C TRP A 138 1.88 -8.69 1.66
N SER A 139 0.74 -8.16 1.22
CA SER A 139 0.48 -6.72 1.23
C SER A 139 -0.90 -6.40 1.77
N LYS A 140 -0.96 -5.37 2.63
CA LYS A 140 -2.18 -4.79 3.15
C LYS A 140 -2.12 -3.27 3.05
N SER A 141 -3.08 -2.69 2.34
CA SER A 141 -3.19 -1.25 2.13
C SER A 141 -4.54 -0.71 2.63
N ILE A 142 -4.50 0.40 3.37
CA ILE A 142 -5.69 1.10 3.87
C ILE A 142 -5.58 2.59 3.55
N GLY A 143 -6.59 3.15 2.89
CA GLY A 143 -6.68 4.57 2.55
C GLY A 143 -8.01 5.16 3.02
N ILE A 144 -7.98 6.21 3.84
CA ILE A 144 -9.18 6.90 4.34
C ILE A 144 -9.03 8.39 4.08
N ALA A 145 -9.98 8.98 3.35
CA ALA A 145 -10.09 10.41 3.12
C ALA A 145 -11.45 10.93 3.61
N ASP A 146 -11.43 11.97 4.44
CA ASP A 146 -12.61 12.70 4.88
C ASP A 146 -12.41 14.20 4.52
N VAL A 147 -13.24 14.72 3.61
CA VAL A 147 -13.05 16.06 3.04
C VAL A 147 -14.33 16.89 3.17
N GLY A 148 -14.20 18.12 3.66
CA GLY A 148 -15.33 19.02 3.89
C GLY A 148 -15.10 20.41 3.34
N SER A 149 -16.09 20.96 2.65
CA SER A 149 -16.08 22.35 2.21
C SER A 149 -17.36 23.06 2.60
N THR A 150 -17.22 24.25 3.17
CA THR A 150 -18.34 25.13 3.51
C THR A 150 -18.05 26.54 3.00
N SER A 151 -18.98 27.11 2.23
CA SER A 151 -18.94 28.51 1.83
C SER A 151 -20.26 29.22 2.19
N ILE A 152 -20.17 30.38 2.85
CA ILE A 152 -21.32 31.18 3.26
C ILE A 152 -21.11 32.63 2.83
N SER A 153 -22.08 33.22 2.14
CA SER A 153 -22.01 34.59 1.63
C SER A 153 -23.30 35.36 1.92
N LEU A 154 -23.22 36.38 2.76
CA LEU A 154 -24.35 37.20 3.18
C LEU A 154 -24.20 38.64 2.67
N GLY A 155 -24.98 39.00 1.65
CA GLY A 155 -25.07 40.39 1.15
C GLY A 155 -26.33 40.60 0.32
N ILE A 156 -26.59 41.80 -0.18
CA ILE A 156 -27.73 42.03 -1.08
C ILE A 156 -27.55 41.21 -2.37
N ILE A 157 -26.34 41.20 -2.92
CA ILE A 157 -25.91 40.34 -4.02
C ILE A 157 -24.83 39.40 -3.49
N GLY A 158 -25.22 38.17 -3.18
CA GLY A 158 -24.33 37.15 -2.61
C GLY A 158 -23.95 36.08 -3.63
N ALA A 159 -22.70 35.60 -3.58
CA ALA A 159 -22.26 34.44 -4.34
C ALA A 159 -21.46 33.47 -3.46
N ALA A 160 -21.84 32.20 -3.40
CA ALA A 160 -21.14 31.19 -2.63
C ALA A 160 -20.77 30.01 -3.52
N PHE A 161 -19.47 29.76 -3.66
CA PHE A 161 -18.94 28.69 -4.46
C PHE A 161 -18.10 27.78 -3.59
N GLY A 162 -18.24 26.47 -3.78
CA GLY A 162 -17.33 25.58 -3.11
C GLY A 162 -17.45 24.15 -3.50
N GLY A 163 -16.36 23.43 -3.31
CA GLY A 163 -16.30 22.01 -3.61
C GLY A 163 -15.34 21.26 -2.72
N SER A 164 -15.54 19.95 -2.72
CA SER A 164 -14.70 18.99 -2.03
C SER A 164 -14.35 17.84 -2.96
N THR A 165 -13.10 17.39 -2.91
CA THR A 165 -12.59 16.28 -3.73
C THR A 165 -11.82 15.31 -2.85
N ALA A 166 -12.04 14.02 -3.01
CA ALA A 166 -11.31 12.98 -2.29
C ALA A 166 -10.94 11.86 -3.27
N ASP A 167 -9.67 11.84 -3.67
CA ASP A 167 -9.17 10.88 -4.64
C ASP A 167 -8.24 9.89 -3.93
N ILE A 168 -8.58 8.59 -4.02
CA ILE A 168 -7.77 7.53 -3.42
C ILE A 168 -7.40 6.51 -4.48
N THR A 169 -6.10 6.34 -4.71
CA THR A 169 -5.54 5.36 -5.63
C THR A 169 -4.64 4.38 -4.87
N ILE A 170 -4.96 3.09 -4.94
CA ILE A 170 -4.19 2.01 -4.29
C ILE A 170 -3.74 0.99 -5.34
N LYS A 171 -2.42 0.84 -5.50
CA LYS A 171 -1.77 0.00 -6.52
C LYS A 171 -0.72 -0.93 -5.90
N PRO A 172 -1.11 -1.97 -5.16
CA PRO A 172 -0.16 -2.92 -4.60
C PRO A 172 0.23 -3.96 -5.67
N THR A 173 1.52 -4.18 -5.82
CA THR A 173 2.09 -5.28 -6.60
C THR A 173 2.74 -6.28 -5.66
N ILE A 174 2.29 -7.54 -5.70
CA ILE A 174 2.77 -8.61 -4.82
C ILE A 174 3.27 -9.78 -5.67
N ASN A 175 4.55 -10.13 -5.53
CA ASN A 175 5.16 -11.25 -6.24
C ASN A 175 5.79 -12.23 -5.24
N ALA A 176 5.43 -13.52 -5.35
CA ALA A 176 6.10 -14.59 -4.63
C ALA A 176 6.56 -15.68 -5.61
N TYR A 177 7.85 -15.95 -5.73
CA TYR A 177 8.28 -16.92 -6.75
C TYR A 177 9.59 -17.66 -6.51
N ILE A 178 9.75 -18.76 -7.24
CA ILE A 178 11.02 -19.48 -7.38
C ILE A 178 11.32 -19.57 -8.87
N ASP A 179 12.51 -19.16 -9.28
CA ASP A 179 12.97 -19.21 -10.68
C ASP A 179 14.42 -19.69 -10.77
N ALA A 180 14.77 -20.33 -11.88
CA ALA A 180 16.14 -20.74 -12.22
C ALA A 180 16.92 -21.47 -11.09
N SER A 181 16.24 -22.24 -10.24
CA SER A 181 16.81 -22.76 -8.99
C SER A 181 16.69 -24.28 -8.85
N ASN A 182 17.67 -24.90 -8.18
CA ASN A 182 17.65 -26.31 -7.82
C ASN A 182 17.21 -26.46 -6.37
N ILE A 183 16.04 -27.08 -6.14
CA ILE A 183 15.39 -27.10 -4.83
C ILE A 183 15.18 -28.55 -4.38
N SER A 184 15.68 -28.88 -3.19
CA SER A 184 15.41 -30.13 -2.47
C SER A 184 14.82 -29.80 -1.11
N ALA A 185 13.61 -30.28 -0.82
CA ALA A 185 12.90 -30.06 0.44
C ALA A 185 11.79 -31.10 0.63
N ASN A 186 11.22 -31.17 1.84
CA ASN A 186 10.05 -32.00 2.11
C ASN A 186 8.80 -31.46 1.40
N ASN A 187 8.52 -30.16 1.57
CA ASN A 187 7.48 -29.44 0.85
C ASN A 187 7.99 -28.08 0.38
N VAL A 188 7.39 -27.55 -0.70
CA VAL A 188 7.65 -26.19 -1.18
C VAL A 188 6.34 -25.43 -1.27
N LEU A 189 6.25 -24.34 -0.52
CA LEU A 189 5.10 -23.44 -0.48
C LEU A 189 5.50 -22.09 -1.09
N VAL A 190 4.82 -21.68 -2.16
CA VAL A 190 4.99 -20.33 -2.74
C VAL A 190 3.64 -19.65 -2.77
N LYS A 191 3.49 -18.52 -2.07
CA LYS A 191 2.21 -17.80 -2.00
C LYS A 191 2.37 -16.29 -1.96
N ALA A 192 1.55 -15.62 -2.75
CA ALA A 192 1.37 -14.17 -2.71
C ALA A 192 -0.04 -13.85 -2.20
N TYR A 193 -0.12 -12.91 -1.27
CA TYR A 193 -1.36 -12.49 -0.63
C TYR A 193 -1.54 -10.97 -0.76
N GLY A 194 -2.50 -10.56 -1.59
CA GLY A 194 -3.03 -9.20 -1.58
C GLY A 194 -4.29 -9.16 -0.73
N ASN A 195 -4.23 -8.58 0.47
CA ASN A 195 -5.44 -8.33 1.23
C ASN A 195 -6.28 -7.28 0.50
N GLN A 196 -7.60 -7.51 0.43
CA GLN A 196 -8.55 -6.54 -0.13
C GLN A 196 -8.32 -5.17 0.54
N PRO A 197 -7.91 -4.14 -0.22
CA PRO A 197 -7.65 -2.84 0.36
C PRO A 197 -8.92 -2.28 1.00
N ILE A 198 -8.77 -1.69 2.18
CA ILE A 198 -9.88 -1.02 2.84
C ILE A 198 -9.81 0.46 2.46
N VAL A 199 -10.80 0.93 1.71
CA VAL A 199 -10.84 2.29 1.21
C VAL A 199 -12.13 2.99 1.61
N LYS A 200 -12.01 4.24 2.06
CA LYS A 200 -13.14 5.11 2.38
C LYS A 200 -12.83 6.53 1.91
N ALA A 201 -13.63 7.06 1.00
CA ALA A 201 -13.56 8.45 0.54
C ALA A 201 -14.90 9.12 0.79
N GLU A 202 -14.94 10.09 1.70
CA GLU A 202 -16.14 10.88 2.00
C GLU A 202 -15.88 12.35 1.70
N THR A 203 -16.76 12.95 0.91
CA THR A 203 -16.76 14.39 0.62
C THR A 203 -18.07 15.03 1.03
N THR A 204 -17.99 16.19 1.68
CA THR A 204 -19.15 17.01 2.02
C THR A 204 -18.97 18.43 1.48
N GLY A 205 -20.05 19.05 1.03
CA GLY A 205 -20.04 20.39 0.43
C GLY A 205 -21.30 21.14 0.81
N LEU A 206 -21.15 22.33 1.39
CA LEU A 206 -22.26 23.23 1.72
C LEU A 206 -21.97 24.63 1.19
N ASN A 207 -22.85 25.16 0.35
CA ASN A 207 -22.75 26.52 -0.18
C ASN A 207 -24.05 27.29 0.08
N LEU A 208 -23.98 28.38 0.83
CA LEU A 208 -25.12 29.22 1.19
C LEU A 208 -24.90 30.66 0.75
N SER A 209 -25.80 31.20 -0.07
CA SER A 209 -25.80 32.62 -0.43
C SER A 209 -27.20 33.20 -0.58
N THR A 210 -27.28 34.53 -0.63
CA THR A 210 -28.49 35.30 -0.96
C THR A 210 -28.72 35.47 -2.47
N GLY A 211 -27.82 34.95 -3.30
CA GLY A 211 -27.88 35.07 -4.76
C GLY A 211 -27.53 33.76 -5.44
N LEU A 212 -26.33 33.69 -6.02
CA LEU A 212 -25.89 32.49 -6.74
C LEU A 212 -25.15 31.54 -5.80
N SER A 213 -25.45 30.24 -5.88
CA SER A 213 -24.66 29.22 -5.22
C SER A 213 -24.43 28.02 -6.13
N ALA A 214 -23.21 27.50 -6.12
CA ALA A 214 -22.86 26.29 -6.84
C ALA A 214 -21.76 25.53 -6.13
N GLY A 215 -21.80 24.20 -6.25
CA GLY A 215 -20.74 23.37 -5.72
C GLY A 215 -20.72 21.96 -6.26
N LYS A 216 -19.58 21.32 -6.04
CA LYS A 216 -19.34 19.93 -6.43
C LYS A 216 -18.63 19.22 -5.28
N SER A 217 -19.16 18.07 -4.89
CA SER A 217 -18.47 17.11 -4.03
C SER A 217 -18.27 15.84 -4.81
N ASP A 218 -17.04 15.40 -4.93
CA ASP A 218 -16.63 14.28 -5.77
C ASP A 218 -15.67 13.40 -4.98
N SER A 219 -15.90 12.08 -5.03
CA SER A 219 -14.98 11.11 -4.46
C SER A 219 -14.71 10.03 -5.49
N ASP A 220 -13.42 9.79 -5.76
CA ASP A 220 -12.98 8.75 -6.66
C ASP A 220 -12.06 7.76 -5.95
N VAL A 221 -12.26 6.48 -6.23
CA VAL A 221 -11.50 5.39 -5.63
C VAL A 221 -11.08 4.40 -6.70
N ILE A 222 -9.78 4.25 -6.88
CA ILE A 222 -9.16 3.33 -7.83
C ILE A 222 -8.33 2.31 -7.07
N ILE A 223 -8.59 1.03 -7.31
CA ILE A 223 -7.81 -0.08 -6.77
C ILE A 223 -7.31 -0.95 -7.93
N GLU A 224 -6.00 -1.02 -8.10
CA GLU A 224 -5.32 -1.80 -9.13
C GLU A 224 -4.31 -2.74 -8.46
N ALA A 225 -4.78 -3.88 -7.96
CA ALA A 225 -3.90 -4.87 -7.35
C ALA A 225 -3.37 -5.88 -8.38
N ASP A 226 -2.06 -6.12 -8.37
CA ASP A 226 -1.42 -7.20 -9.12
C ASP A 226 -0.83 -8.21 -8.13
N VAL A 227 -1.29 -9.46 -8.18
CA VAL A 227 -0.87 -10.54 -7.27
C VAL A 227 -0.43 -11.73 -8.09
N LYS A 228 0.85 -12.08 -7.99
CA LYS A 228 1.45 -13.20 -8.72
C LYS A 228 2.18 -14.12 -7.78
N SER A 229 1.91 -15.42 -7.90
CA SER A 229 2.72 -16.44 -7.26
C SER A 229 2.97 -17.61 -8.18
N GLY A 230 4.18 -18.17 -8.17
CA GLY A 230 4.47 -19.32 -9.00
C GLY A 230 5.87 -19.89 -8.84
N VAL A 231 6.04 -21.09 -9.36
CA VAL A 231 7.36 -21.69 -9.66
C VAL A 231 7.52 -21.56 -11.17
N TYR A 232 8.55 -20.86 -11.61
CA TYR A 232 8.71 -20.47 -13.01
C TYR A 232 9.74 -21.36 -13.73
N HIS A 233 10.63 -20.78 -14.52
CA HIS A 233 11.42 -21.51 -15.51
C HIS A 233 12.59 -22.24 -14.86
N HIS A 234 12.97 -23.38 -15.46
CA HIS A 234 14.19 -24.11 -15.10
C HIS A 234 14.31 -24.47 -13.60
N VAL A 235 13.20 -24.65 -12.90
CA VAL A 235 13.19 -25.09 -11.50
C VAL A 235 13.21 -26.61 -11.44
N ASN A 236 14.23 -27.17 -10.79
CA ASN A 236 14.30 -28.59 -10.48
C ASN A 236 13.82 -28.81 -9.04
N LEU A 237 12.68 -29.50 -8.87
CA LEU A 237 12.14 -29.87 -7.55
C LEU A 237 12.42 -31.35 -7.28
N LEU A 238 13.29 -31.63 -6.32
CA LEU A 238 13.59 -32.98 -5.85
C LEU A 238 12.89 -33.20 -4.51
N ALA A 239 12.08 -34.25 -4.43
CA ALA A 239 11.49 -34.69 -3.17
C ALA A 239 12.40 -35.77 -2.55
N GLU A 240 13.09 -35.44 -1.45
CA GLU A 240 13.81 -36.46 -0.69
C GLU A 240 12.84 -37.22 0.22
N ASN A 241 12.46 -38.43 -0.21
CA ASN A 241 11.69 -39.34 0.63
C ASN A 241 12.65 -40.06 1.59
N SER A 242 12.88 -39.47 2.77
CA SER A 242 13.76 -40.00 3.84
C SER A 242 13.38 -41.40 4.36
N GLN A 243 12.29 -42.02 3.88
CA GLN A 243 11.84 -43.35 4.34
C GLN A 243 12.38 -44.54 3.52
N SER A 244 12.99 -44.35 2.34
CA SER A 244 13.36 -45.50 1.48
C SER A 244 14.75 -46.08 1.75
N ALA A 245 15.62 -45.41 2.52
CA ALA A 245 17.00 -45.88 2.75
C ALA A 245 17.16 -46.88 3.90
N HIS A 246 16.18 -47.00 4.82
CA HIS A 246 16.36 -47.80 6.03
C HIS A 246 15.74 -49.22 5.99
N LYS A 247 15.00 -49.59 4.93
CA LYS A 247 14.27 -50.88 4.89
C LYS A 247 14.94 -52.00 4.07
N MET A 248 16.17 -51.80 3.58
CA MET A 248 16.82 -52.76 2.66
C MET A 248 18.07 -53.47 3.21
N MET A 249 18.31 -53.48 4.53
CA MET A 249 19.47 -54.17 5.14
C MET A 249 19.14 -55.23 6.19
N ILE A 250 17.90 -55.74 6.27
CA ILE A 250 17.58 -56.86 7.18
C ILE A 250 16.72 -57.91 6.46
N ASN A 251 17.27 -58.58 5.44
CA ASN A 251 16.80 -59.93 5.08
C ASN A 251 17.77 -60.69 4.17
N GLN A 252 18.99 -60.97 4.65
CA GLN A 252 19.84 -62.04 4.12
C GLN A 252 20.69 -62.58 5.26
N LEU A 253 20.14 -63.51 6.04
CA LEU A 253 20.86 -64.49 6.87
C LEU A 253 19.82 -65.50 7.42
N SER A 254 19.54 -66.54 6.63
CA SER A 254 19.18 -67.87 7.12
C SER A 254 20.08 -68.88 6.43
#